data_AF-A0A9D6PGE5-F1
#
_entry.id   AF-A0A9D6PGE5-F1
#
_cell.length_a   1.000
_cell.length_b   1.000
_cell.length_c   1.000
_cell.angle_alpha   90.00
_cell.angle_beta   90.00
_cell.angle_gamma   90.00
#
_symmetry.space_group_name_H-M   'P 1'
#
loop_
_entity.id
_entity.type
_entity.pdbx_description
1 polymer ?
#
loop_
_entity_poly.entity_id
_entity_poly.type
_entity_poly.pdbx_seq_one_letter_code
_entity_poly.pdbx_strand_id
1 'polypeptide(L)'
;MKKFPLILFIIAIAGLLRFYNLMHDAPYFFNPDERNMANAISQFRLPSNPSQIPTCLLSQINPSSNLQPTTYKLQANNCNLNPHFFAYGQFPLYLAFVSDQLTKPLNNLISSEPMTNDQSLMTSFSSAIFYLRFYSALSSICTLIDSAAKSSLISLVFTRIAALSLSA
;
A
#
# COMPACT_ATOMS: atom_id res chain seq x y z
N MET A 1 -7.48 29.93 21.70
CA MET A 1 -7.45 29.56 20.27
C MET A 1 -6.04 29.46 19.63
N LYS A 2 -4.93 29.37 20.38
CA LYS A 2 -3.55 29.35 19.79
C LYS A 2 -2.88 27.96 19.67
N LYS A 3 -3.56 26.87 20.04
CA LYS A 3 -2.95 25.51 20.07
C LYS A 3 -3.01 24.76 18.73
N PHE A 4 -3.93 25.14 17.84
CA PHE A 4 -4.10 24.52 16.53
C PHE A 4 -2.84 24.61 15.62
N PRO A 5 -2.18 25.78 15.46
CA PRO A 5 -0.96 25.84 14.65
C PRO A 5 0.18 25.01 15.25
N LEU A 6 0.25 24.88 16.59
CA LEU A 6 1.24 24.03 17.25
C LEU A 6 1.01 22.54 16.94
N ILE A 7 -0.24 22.07 16.96
CA ILE A 7 -0.58 20.67 16.62
C ILE A 7 -0.25 20.39 15.15
N LEU A 8 -0.61 21.30 14.24
CA LEU A 8 -0.25 21.15 12.82
C LEU A 8 1.26 21.11 12.61
N PHE A 9 2.02 21.95 13.33
CA PHE A 9 3.48 21.93 13.29
C PHE A 9 4.05 20.60 13.77
N ILE A 10 3.54 20.06 14.88
CA ILE A 10 3.95 18.74 15.39
C ILE A 10 3.63 17.64 14.37
N ILE A 11 2.43 17.63 13.78
CA ILE A 11 2.05 16.65 12.76
C ILE A 11 2.94 16.78 11.52
N ALA A 12 3.29 18.00 11.10
CA ALA A 12 4.18 18.23 9.97
C ALA A 12 5.59 17.67 10.24
N ILE A 13 6.16 17.94 11.42
CA ILE A 13 7.46 17.38 11.83
C ILE A 13 7.37 15.85 11.93
N ALA A 14 6.33 15.30 12.57
CA ALA A 14 6.13 13.86 12.67
C ALA A 14 6.02 13.21 11.29
N GLY A 15 5.31 13.84 10.35
CA GLY A 15 5.25 13.44 8.96
C GLY A 15 6.62 13.42 8.31
N LEU A 16 7.36 14.52 8.38
CA LEU A 16 8.70 14.61 7.81
C LEU A 16 9.61 13.51 8.35
N LEU A 17 9.66 13.33 9.68
CA LEU A 17 10.48 12.31 10.32
C LEU A 17 10.03 10.88 9.96
N ARG A 18 8.73 10.65 9.74
CA ARG A 18 8.20 9.33 9.39
C ARG A 18 8.50 8.91 7.96
N PHE A 19 8.53 9.86 7.03
CA PHE A 19 8.91 9.63 5.63
C PHE A 19 10.42 9.74 5.39
N TYR A 20 11.16 10.32 6.33
CA TYR A 20 12.62 10.43 6.24
C TYR A 20 13.28 9.05 6.26
N ASN A 21 14.09 8.78 5.23
CA ASN A 21 14.89 7.56 5.12
C ASN A 21 14.08 6.26 5.28
N LEU A 22 12.95 6.13 4.57
CA LEU A 22 12.10 4.95 4.57
C LEU A 22 12.86 3.62 4.37
N MET A 23 13.99 3.63 3.65
CA MET A 23 14.84 2.47 3.36
C MET A 23 16.11 2.39 4.23
N HIS A 24 16.04 2.83 5.49
CA HIS A 24 17.20 3.01 6.37
C HIS A 24 18.11 1.77 6.57
N ASP A 25 17.59 0.55 6.38
CA ASP A 25 18.27 -0.72 6.57
C ASP A 25 18.55 -1.45 5.23
N ALA A 26 18.34 -0.78 4.11
CA ALA A 26 18.71 -1.31 2.81
C ALA A 26 20.24 -1.53 2.73
N PRO A 27 20.71 -2.60 2.06
CA PRO A 27 19.93 -3.61 1.32
C PRO A 27 19.52 -4.84 2.16
N TYR A 28 19.88 -4.90 3.44
CA TYR A 28 19.82 -6.11 4.27
C TYR A 28 18.59 -6.20 5.19
N PHE A 29 17.45 -5.64 4.76
CA PHE A 29 16.17 -5.56 5.48
C PHE A 29 16.00 -6.61 6.59
N PHE A 30 16.17 -6.19 7.84
CA PHE A 30 16.36 -7.13 8.97
C PHE A 30 15.05 -7.50 9.67
N ASN A 31 13.98 -6.73 9.46
CA ASN A 31 12.74 -6.89 10.21
C ASN A 31 11.92 -8.12 9.74
N PRO A 32 11.77 -9.19 10.54
CA PRO A 32 11.30 -10.50 10.06
C PRO A 32 9.85 -10.49 9.54
N ASP A 33 8.96 -9.71 10.15
CA ASP A 33 7.57 -9.55 9.72
C ASP A 33 7.45 -8.80 8.38
N GLU A 34 8.18 -7.70 8.21
CA GLU A 34 8.25 -6.98 6.93
C GLU A 34 8.81 -7.87 5.82
N ARG A 35 9.84 -8.68 6.13
CA ARG A 35 10.40 -9.64 5.18
C ARG A 35 9.36 -10.68 4.76
N ASN A 36 8.56 -11.18 5.70
CA ASN A 36 7.49 -12.14 5.38
C ASN A 36 6.44 -11.51 4.46
N MET A 37 6.02 -10.28 4.74
CA MET A 37 5.08 -9.55 3.87
C MET A 37 5.67 -9.29 2.48
N ALA A 38 6.92 -8.84 2.40
CA ALA A 38 7.60 -8.57 1.13
C ALA A 38 7.84 -9.85 0.33
N ASN A 39 8.14 -10.97 0.99
CA ASN A 39 8.23 -12.29 0.35
C ASN A 39 6.88 -12.75 -0.20
N ALA A 40 5.77 -12.48 0.48
CA ALA A 40 4.43 -12.79 -0.02
C ALA A 40 4.09 -11.94 -1.26
N ILE A 41 4.39 -10.63 -1.22
CA ILE A 41 4.17 -9.71 -2.34
C ILE A 41 5.03 -10.09 -3.56
N SER A 42 6.30 -10.46 -3.34
CA SER A 42 7.22 -10.81 -4.42
C SER A 42 6.86 -12.12 -5.14
N GLN A 43 5.90 -12.88 -4.61
CA GLN A 43 5.34 -14.07 -5.26
C GLN A 43 4.13 -13.75 -6.14
N PHE A 44 3.59 -12.53 -6.07
CA PHE A 44 2.49 -12.13 -6.95
C PHE A 44 2.94 -12.05 -8.41
N ARG A 45 2.12 -12.62 -9.29
CA ARG A 45 2.29 -12.65 -10.74
C ARG A 45 1.01 -12.14 -11.38
N LEU A 46 1.12 -11.10 -12.19
CA LEU A 46 0.08 -10.71 -13.14
C LEU A 46 0.63 -10.86 -14.56
N PRO A 47 -0.20 -11.19 -15.57
CA PRO A 47 0.24 -11.18 -16.95
C PRO A 47 0.59 -9.75 -17.39
N SER A 48 1.65 -9.59 -18.18
CA SER A 48 2.06 -8.28 -18.71
C SER A 48 1.08 -7.70 -19.73
N ASN A 49 0.32 -8.57 -20.43
CA ASN A 49 -0.73 -8.16 -21.34
C ASN A 49 -2.00 -7.76 -20.55
N PRO A 50 -2.46 -6.49 -20.62
CA PRO A 50 -3.62 -6.03 -19.86
C PRO A 50 -4.90 -6.83 -20.15
N SER A 51 -5.07 -7.29 -21.39
CA SER A 51 -6.23 -8.11 -21.80
C SER A 51 -6.33 -9.45 -21.06
N GLN A 52 -5.25 -9.94 -20.46
CA GLN A 52 -5.21 -11.20 -19.72
C GLN A 52 -5.45 -11.02 -18.21
N ILE A 53 -5.41 -9.78 -17.70
CA ILE A 53 -5.60 -9.47 -16.28
C ILE A 53 -7.00 -9.87 -15.78
N PRO A 54 -8.12 -9.56 -16.48
CA PRO A 54 -9.45 -9.96 -16.02
C PRO A 54 -9.59 -11.48 -15.91
N THR A 55 -9.06 -12.23 -16.88
CA THR A 55 -9.06 -13.70 -16.85
C THR A 55 -8.27 -14.23 -15.66
N CYS A 56 -7.12 -13.62 -15.35
CA CYS A 56 -6.34 -13.95 -14.16
C CYS A 56 -7.09 -13.64 -12.86
N LEU A 57 -7.75 -12.50 -12.73
CA LEU A 57 -8.52 -12.16 -11.53
C LEU A 57 -9.70 -13.12 -11.32
N LEU A 58 -10.43 -13.44 -12.40
CA LEU A 58 -11.57 -14.36 -12.34
C LEU A 58 -11.15 -15.79 -11.95
N SER A 59 -9.98 -16.25 -12.41
CA SER A 59 -9.47 -17.59 -12.03
C SER A 59 -9.10 -17.69 -10.55
N GLN A 60 -8.75 -16.58 -9.90
CA GLN A 60 -8.45 -16.54 -8.46
C GLN A 60 -9.72 -16.51 -7.59
N ILE A 61 -10.84 -16.01 -8.11
CA ILE A 61 -12.12 -15.93 -7.39
C ILE A 61 -12.85 -17.29 -7.37
N ASN A 62 -12.79 -18.04 -8.48
CA ASN A 62 -13.45 -19.35 -8.58
C ASN A 62 -12.47 -20.41 -9.11
N PRO A 63 -11.67 -21.03 -8.24
CA PRO A 63 -10.70 -22.05 -8.65
C PRO A 63 -11.34 -23.37 -9.12
N SER A 64 -12.67 -23.53 -8.97
CA SER A 64 -13.40 -24.80 -9.16
C SER A 64 -13.94 -25.03 -10.58
N SER A 65 -13.74 -24.14 -11.54
CA SER A 65 -14.09 -24.47 -12.92
C SER A 65 -13.08 -25.48 -13.47
N ASN A 66 -13.55 -26.71 -13.70
CA ASN A 66 -12.94 -27.72 -14.58
C ASN A 66 -12.77 -27.18 -16.01
N LEU A 67 -11.96 -26.15 -16.20
CA LEU A 67 -11.42 -25.78 -17.50
C LEU A 67 -10.37 -26.83 -17.83
N GLN A 68 -10.79 -27.86 -18.56
CA GLN A 68 -9.91 -28.89 -19.10
C GLN A 68 -8.72 -28.20 -19.81
N PRO A 69 -7.48 -28.47 -19.38
CA PRO A 69 -6.31 -27.81 -19.89
C PRO A 69 -5.83 -28.57 -21.12
N THR A 70 -6.46 -28.37 -22.27
CA THR A 70 -5.93 -28.90 -23.54
C THR A 70 -5.57 -27.80 -24.53
N THR A 71 -6.01 -26.55 -24.30
CA THR A 71 -5.56 -25.37 -25.07
C THR A 71 -4.99 -24.25 -24.18
N TYR A 72 -5.17 -24.31 -22.86
CA TYR A 72 -4.69 -23.31 -21.88
C TYR A 72 -3.50 -23.78 -21.02
N LYS A 73 -2.73 -24.79 -21.45
CA LYS A 73 -1.54 -25.28 -20.74
C LYS A 73 -0.34 -24.30 -20.73
N LEU A 74 -0.57 -23.01 -20.92
CA LEU A 74 0.49 -21.99 -21.01
C LEU A 74 0.42 -20.89 -19.93
N GLN A 75 -0.49 -20.95 -18.95
CA GLN A 75 -0.76 -19.76 -18.12
C GLN A 75 -0.98 -19.97 -16.61
N ALA A 76 -0.70 -21.15 -16.06
CA ALA A 76 -0.66 -21.33 -14.60
C ALA A 76 0.57 -20.66 -13.95
N ASN A 77 1.60 -20.32 -14.73
CA ASN A 77 2.86 -19.76 -14.22
C ASN A 77 2.87 -18.21 -14.17
N ASN A 78 1.93 -17.56 -14.88
CA ASN A 78 1.92 -16.10 -15.08
C ASN A 78 0.84 -15.38 -14.27
N CYS A 79 0.06 -16.12 -13.48
CA CYS A 79 -1.03 -15.58 -12.68
C CYS A 79 -1.05 -16.24 -11.29
N ASN A 80 -0.64 -15.47 -10.28
CA ASN A 80 -0.72 -15.85 -8.88
C ASN A 80 -0.96 -14.59 -8.05
N LEU A 81 -2.10 -14.51 -7.37
CA LEU A 81 -2.42 -13.39 -6.49
C LEU A 81 -2.67 -13.86 -5.06
N ASN A 82 -2.38 -15.11 -4.74
CA ASN A 82 -2.53 -15.64 -3.38
C ASN A 82 -1.22 -15.45 -2.60
N PRO A 83 -1.19 -14.66 -1.52
CA PRO A 83 0.03 -14.38 -0.79
C PRO A 83 0.50 -15.56 0.07
N HIS A 84 -0.34 -16.57 0.31
CA HIS A 84 -0.14 -17.65 1.28
C HIS A 84 0.26 -17.17 2.69
N PHE A 85 0.02 -15.88 2.97
CA PHE A 85 0.39 -15.19 4.19
C PHE A 85 -0.73 -14.21 4.58
N PHE A 86 -1.35 -14.44 5.75
CA PHE A 86 -2.61 -13.79 6.14
C PHE A 86 -2.56 -13.06 7.50
N ALA A 87 -1.42 -13.06 8.19
CA ALA A 87 -1.32 -12.60 9.57
C ALA A 87 -1.59 -11.09 9.77
N TYR A 88 -1.35 -10.26 8.75
CA TYR A 88 -1.53 -8.79 8.81
C TYR A 88 -2.67 -8.28 7.92
N GLY A 89 -3.54 -9.19 7.48
CA GLY A 89 -4.55 -8.91 6.47
C GLY A 89 -3.97 -8.83 5.05
N GLN A 90 -4.85 -8.95 4.05
CA GLN A 90 -4.43 -9.02 2.64
C GLN A 90 -4.34 -7.63 1.98
N PHE A 91 -5.10 -6.65 2.49
CA PHE A 91 -5.20 -5.33 1.87
C PHE A 91 -3.84 -4.62 1.70
N PRO A 92 -2.96 -4.55 2.73
CA PRO A 92 -1.65 -3.90 2.56
C PRO A 92 -0.76 -4.56 1.50
N LEU A 93 -0.88 -5.89 1.32
CA LEU A 93 -0.10 -6.64 0.33
C LEU A 93 -0.52 -6.29 -1.09
N TYR A 94 -1.82 -6.32 -1.37
CA TYR A 94 -2.35 -5.93 -2.69
C TYR A 94 -2.11 -4.46 -2.99
N LEU A 95 -2.26 -3.59 -1.98
CA LEU A 95 -2.01 -2.16 -2.14
C LEU A 95 -0.56 -1.89 -2.53
N ALA A 96 0.41 -2.51 -1.85
CA ALA A 96 1.82 -2.38 -2.19
C ALA A 96 2.13 -2.89 -3.61
N PHE A 97 1.58 -4.06 -3.97
CA PHE A 97 1.77 -4.65 -5.29
C PHE A 97 1.22 -3.80 -6.44
N VAL A 98 -0.02 -3.31 -6.29
CA VAL A 98 -0.68 -2.47 -7.30
C VAL A 98 0.10 -1.15 -7.46
N SER A 99 0.56 -0.55 -6.36
CA SER A 99 1.31 0.70 -6.41
C SER A 99 2.64 0.56 -7.14
N ASP A 100 3.35 -0.56 -6.95
CA ASP A 100 4.55 -0.89 -7.74
C ASP A 100 4.23 -1.09 -9.23
N GLN A 101 3.11 -1.75 -9.56
CA GLN A 101 2.73 -1.93 -10.98
C GLN A 101 2.33 -0.61 -11.64
N LEU A 102 1.74 0.33 -10.90
CA LEU A 102 1.34 1.64 -11.41
C LEU A 102 2.51 2.60 -11.60
N THR A 103 3.57 2.49 -10.80
CA THR A 103 4.74 3.39 -10.93
C THR A 103 5.74 2.94 -11.97
N LYS A 104 5.86 1.65 -12.27
CA LYS A 104 6.74 1.16 -13.35
C LYS A 104 6.52 1.81 -14.71
N PRO A 105 5.31 1.88 -15.28
CA PRO A 105 5.12 2.55 -16.56
C PRO A 105 5.48 4.03 -16.49
N LEU A 106 5.21 4.69 -15.35
CA LEU A 106 5.59 6.09 -15.13
C LEU A 106 7.12 6.27 -15.08
N ASN A 107 7.82 5.39 -14.39
CA ASN A 107 9.28 5.42 -14.29
C ASN A 107 9.94 5.11 -15.63
N ASN A 108 9.37 4.22 -16.44
CA ASN A 108 9.87 3.92 -17.78
C ASN A 108 9.77 5.14 -18.72
N LEU A 109 8.74 5.99 -18.54
CA LEU A 109 8.63 7.26 -19.27
C LEU A 109 9.71 8.28 -18.87
N ILE A 110 10.12 8.27 -17.60
CA ILE A 110 11.03 9.28 -17.04
C ILE A 110 12.50 8.85 -17.12
N SER A 111 12.78 7.56 -16.94
CA SER A 111 14.13 7.05 -16.70
C SER A 111 14.71 6.22 -17.85
N SER A 112 13.98 6.01 -18.96
CA SER A 112 14.49 5.29 -20.15
C SER A 112 15.16 3.95 -19.84
N GLU A 113 14.76 3.27 -18.76
CA GLU A 113 15.27 1.96 -18.41
C GLU A 113 14.75 0.92 -19.41
N PRO A 114 15.59 -0.02 -19.89
CA PRO A 114 15.17 -1.03 -20.84
C PRO A 114 14.11 -1.93 -20.20
N MET A 115 12.93 -1.96 -20.83
CA MET A 115 11.84 -2.84 -20.44
C MET A 115 12.32 -4.29 -20.59
N THR A 116 12.59 -4.98 -19.49
CA THR A 116 12.84 -6.43 -19.53
C THR A 116 11.57 -7.08 -20.08
N ASN A 117 11.74 -7.97 -21.06
CA ASN A 117 10.64 -8.68 -21.72
C ASN A 117 10.10 -9.78 -20.80
N ASP A 118 9.74 -9.40 -19.58
CA ASP A 118 9.18 -10.29 -18.59
C ASP A 118 7.72 -10.53 -18.93
N GLN A 119 7.37 -11.80 -19.08
CA GLN A 119 6.01 -12.23 -19.42
C GLN A 119 5.01 -11.99 -18.25
N SER A 120 5.51 -11.59 -17.09
CA SER A 120 4.72 -11.32 -15.89
C SER A 120 5.17 -10.07 -15.14
N LEU A 121 4.20 -9.30 -14.69
CA LEU A 121 4.36 -8.19 -13.74
C LEU A 121 4.59 -8.76 -12.33
N MET A 122 5.74 -8.40 -11.75
CA MET A 122 6.21 -8.87 -10.45
C MET A 122 6.78 -7.73 -9.64
N THR A 123 6.60 -7.72 -8.32
CA THR A 123 7.25 -6.74 -7.44
C THR A 123 8.56 -7.26 -6.90
N SER A 124 9.62 -6.46 -6.97
CA SER A 124 10.91 -6.79 -6.36
C SER A 124 10.81 -6.70 -4.84
N PHE A 125 11.62 -7.48 -4.13
CA PHE A 125 11.60 -7.50 -2.66
C PHE A 125 11.80 -6.10 -2.05
N SER A 126 12.76 -5.32 -2.57
CA SER A 126 13.04 -3.95 -2.11
C SER A 126 11.85 -3.01 -2.35
N SER A 127 11.22 -3.09 -3.53
CA SER A 127 10.03 -2.28 -3.84
C SER A 127 8.85 -2.63 -2.94
N ALA A 128 8.65 -3.92 -2.64
CA ALA A 128 7.62 -4.36 -1.70
C ALA A 128 7.83 -3.75 -0.31
N ILE A 129 9.06 -3.79 0.22
CA ILE A 129 9.39 -3.16 1.52
C ILE A 129 9.15 -1.65 1.47
N PHE A 130 9.56 -0.98 0.39
CA PHE A 130 9.32 0.45 0.19
C PHE A 130 7.84 0.80 0.30
N TYR A 131 6.97 0.15 -0.47
CA TYR A 131 5.54 0.45 -0.46
C TYR A 131 4.87 0.11 0.86
N LEU A 132 5.25 -1.00 1.51
CA LEU A 132 4.74 -1.33 2.84
C LEU A 132 5.04 -0.23 3.86
N ARG A 133 6.28 0.25 3.89
CA ARG A 133 6.68 1.33 4.79
C ARG A 133 6.04 2.66 4.42
N PHE A 134 5.92 2.95 3.12
CA PHE A 134 5.22 4.15 2.63
C PHE A 134 3.77 4.20 3.10
N TYR A 135 3.02 3.10 2.97
CA TYR A 135 1.62 3.04 3.41
C TYR A 135 1.48 3.02 4.94
N SER A 136 2.42 2.42 5.66
CA SER A 136 2.50 2.51 7.13
C SER A 136 2.70 3.96 7.58
N ALA A 137 3.63 4.68 6.96
CA ALA A 137 3.86 6.10 7.22
C ALA A 137 2.60 6.92 6.91
N LEU A 138 2.02 6.75 5.72
CA LEU A 138 0.82 7.47 5.29
C LEU A 138 -0.37 7.23 6.23
N SER A 139 -0.67 5.98 6.55
CA SER A 139 -1.79 5.61 7.44
C SER A 139 -1.62 6.20 8.84
N SER A 140 -0.39 6.22 9.37
CA SER A 140 -0.11 6.82 10.68
C SER A 140 -0.38 8.34 10.69
N ILE A 141 0.03 9.06 9.65
CA ILE A 141 -0.20 10.50 9.54
C ILE A 141 -1.69 10.82 9.32
N CYS A 142 -2.38 10.07 8.46
CA CYS A 142 -3.82 10.22 8.26
C CYS A 142 -4.61 10.02 9.57
N THR A 143 -4.22 9.03 10.38
CA THR A 143 -4.87 8.76 11.67
C THR A 143 -4.66 9.92 12.67
N LEU A 144 -3.47 10.51 12.70
CA LEU A 144 -3.18 11.69 13.52
C LEU A 144 -3.98 12.91 13.08
N ILE A 145 -4.12 13.13 11.78
CA ILE A 145 -4.94 14.23 11.23
C ILE A 145 -6.41 14.06 11.59
N ASP A 146 -6.98 12.86 11.41
CA ASP A 146 -8.38 12.56 11.79
C ASP A 146 -8.62 12.78 13.29
N SER A 147 -7.69 12.30 14.12
CA SER A 147 -7.75 12.48 15.58
C SER A 147 -7.67 13.96 15.97
N ALA A 148 -6.79 14.74 15.33
CA ALA A 148 -6.66 16.18 15.56
C ALA A 148 -7.92 16.95 15.11
N ALA A 149 -8.51 16.59 13.97
CA ALA A 149 -9.73 17.20 13.46
C ALA A 149 -10.92 16.99 14.40
N LYS A 150 -11.12 15.75 14.89
CA LYS A 150 -12.18 15.41 15.85
C LYS A 150 -12.02 16.13 17.18
N SER A 151 -10.79 16.20 17.71
CA SER A 151 -10.49 16.92 18.94
C SER A 151 -10.83 18.43 18.84
N SER A 152 -10.54 19.04 17.68
CA SER A 152 -10.90 20.43 17.39
C SER A 152 -12.42 20.65 17.35
N LEU A 153 -13.16 19.73 16.71
CA LEU A 153 -14.63 19.78 16.61
C LEU A 153 -15.28 19.70 18.01
N ILE A 154 -14.84 18.76 18.84
CA ILE A 154 -15.34 18.59 20.21
C ILE A 154 -15.10 19.85 21.03
N SER A 155 -13.88 20.41 20.96
CA SER A 155 -13.55 21.66 21.66
C SER A 155 -14.45 22.84 21.25
N LEU A 156 -14.77 22.95 19.96
CA LEU A 156 -15.68 23.98 19.44
C LEU A 156 -17.11 23.82 19.99
N VAL A 157 -17.63 22.59 20.00
CA VAL A 157 -18.98 22.28 20.51
C VAL A 157 -19.09 22.62 21.99
N PHE A 158 -18.13 22.19 22.82
CA PHE A 158 -18.11 22.50 24.25
C PHE A 158 -18.01 24.01 24.53
N THR A 159 -17.19 24.73 23.77
CA THR A 159 -17.07 26.19 23.93
C THR A 159 -18.39 26.90 23.59
N ARG A 160 -19.12 26.44 22.57
CA ARG A 160 -20.44 27.00 22.21
C ARG A 160 -21.51 26.66 23.24
N ILE A 161 -21.55 25.43 23.76
CA ILE A 161 -22.48 25.04 24.84
C ILE A 161 -22.21 25.89 26.09
N ALA A 162 -20.95 26.05 26.49
CA ALA A 162 -20.59 26.90 27.62
C ALA A 162 -20.98 28.37 27.39
N ALA A 163 -20.78 28.90 26.19
CA ALA A 163 -21.18 30.27 25.85
C ALA A 163 -22.71 30.46 25.91
N LEU A 164 -23.49 29.47 25.46
CA LEU A 164 -24.95 29.45 25.55
C LEU A 164 -25.43 29.38 27.00
N SER A 165 -24.76 28.62 27.87
CA SER A 165 -25.13 28.52 29.29
C SER A 165 -24.81 29.77 30.12
N LEU A 166 -23.90 30.63 29.66
CA LEU A 166 -23.60 31.91 30.33
C LEU A 166 -24.47 33.08 29.84
N SER A 167 -25.30 32.86 28.80
CA SER A 167 -26.17 33.89 28.22
C SER A 167 -27.67 33.66 28.49
N ALA A 168 -28.00 32.67 29.33
CA ALA A 168 -29.32 32.42 29.91
C ALA A 168 -29.27 32.69 31.42
#